data_AF-A0A9Q9EK02-F1
#
_entry.id   AF-A0A9Q9EK02-F1
#
_cell.length_a   1.000
_cell.length_b   1.000
_cell.length_c   1.000
_cell.angle_alpha   90.00
_cell.angle_beta   90.00
_cell.angle_gamma   90.00
#
_symmetry.space_group_name_H-M   'P 1'
#
loop_
_entity.id
_entity.type
_entity.pdbx_description
1 polymer ?
#
loop_
_entity_poly.entity_id
_entity_poly.type
_entity_poly.pdbx_seq_one_letter_code
_entity_poly.pdbx_strand_id
1 'polypeptide(L)'
;MAPNVIVLGLPRTGTQSIADALHLLGYEKVWHMRELHRSGAALWDEWTELLRDKQDNKQFHRGRLTKVLQEYDAITDLPPALFGPEIIAAVPRANLIVLERDEDSWFRSFSSTLWAMHNPTNGKPDTPVFSDEHARALQASGSPYNEYMFQNDFLKHGRDFYRRYYSIVRKELEAVEK
;
A
#
# COMPACT_ATOMS: atom_id res chain seq x y z
N MET A 1 14.01 -0.58 15.65
CA MET A 1 14.99 0.01 14.70
C MET A 1 14.20 0.46 13.47
N ALA A 2 14.66 1.43 12.68
CA ALA A 2 13.96 1.79 11.44
C ALA A 2 14.03 0.64 10.41
N PRO A 3 13.01 0.45 9.53
CA PRO A 3 13.03 -0.61 8.54
C PRO A 3 14.24 -0.44 7.62
N ASN A 4 14.90 -1.55 7.31
CA ASN A 4 16.12 -1.56 6.50
C ASN A 4 15.80 -1.58 4.99
N VAL A 5 14.60 -2.07 4.62
CA VAL A 5 14.13 -2.16 3.24
C VAL A 5 12.69 -1.65 3.18
N ILE A 6 12.42 -0.73 2.26
CA ILE A 6 11.06 -0.28 1.97
C ILE A 6 10.78 -0.42 0.48
N VAL A 7 9.69 -1.13 0.19
CA VAL A 7 9.22 -1.36 -1.17
C VAL A 7 8.05 -0.44 -1.47
N LEU A 8 8.28 0.54 -2.34
CA LEU A 8 7.29 1.48 -2.87
C LEU A 8 6.66 0.91 -4.13
N GLY A 9 5.72 -0.01 -3.96
CA GLY A 9 4.94 -0.61 -5.04
C GLY A 9 3.47 -0.64 -4.70
N LEU A 10 2.63 -0.30 -5.67
CA LEU A 10 1.17 -0.46 -5.53
C LEU A 10 0.80 -1.95 -5.45
N PRO A 11 -0.37 -2.30 -4.87
CA PRO A 11 -0.84 -3.68 -4.92
C PRO A 11 -0.86 -4.19 -6.35
N ARG A 12 -0.62 -5.49 -6.51
CA ARG A 12 -0.63 -6.20 -7.81
C ARG A 12 0.57 -5.90 -8.72
N THR A 13 1.64 -5.31 -8.18
CA THR A 13 2.96 -5.23 -8.86
C THR A 13 3.98 -6.27 -8.40
N GLY A 14 3.56 -7.26 -7.60
CA GLY A 14 4.45 -8.30 -7.05
C GLY A 14 4.81 -8.12 -5.58
N THR A 15 4.08 -7.26 -4.86
CA THR A 15 4.28 -6.95 -3.43
C THR A 15 4.31 -8.19 -2.53
N GLN A 16 3.44 -9.17 -2.77
CA GLN A 16 3.46 -10.41 -1.99
C GLN A 16 4.73 -11.23 -2.25
N SER A 17 5.12 -11.39 -3.51
CA SER A 17 6.30 -12.20 -3.87
C SER A 17 7.58 -11.60 -3.30
N ILE A 18 7.71 -10.26 -3.28
CA ILE A 18 8.87 -9.63 -2.63
C ILE A 18 8.79 -9.73 -1.10
N ALA A 19 7.61 -9.67 -0.49
CA ALA A 19 7.46 -9.88 0.95
C ALA A 19 7.89 -11.29 1.35
N ASP A 20 7.47 -12.30 0.59
CA ASP A 20 7.91 -13.69 0.78
C ASP A 20 9.42 -13.85 0.59
N ALA A 21 10.00 -13.20 -0.44
CA ALA A 21 11.44 -13.20 -0.67
C ALA A 21 12.22 -12.54 0.48
N LEU A 22 11.72 -11.45 1.06
CA LEU A 22 12.33 -10.81 2.22
C LEU A 22 12.31 -11.73 3.44
N HIS A 23 11.21 -12.45 3.68
CA HIS A 23 11.20 -13.48 4.72
C HIS A 23 12.25 -14.57 4.48
N LEU A 24 12.41 -15.04 3.24
CA LEU A 24 13.46 -16.02 2.89
C LEU A 24 14.88 -15.48 3.10
N LEU A 25 15.08 -14.17 2.97
CA LEU A 25 16.36 -13.49 3.22
C LEU A 25 16.61 -13.20 4.71
N GLY A 26 15.70 -13.60 5.60
CA GLY A 26 15.87 -13.49 7.05
C GLY A 26 15.25 -12.24 7.68
N TYR A 27 14.43 -11.48 6.96
CA TYR A 27 13.63 -10.41 7.56
C TYR A 27 12.46 -11.02 8.33
N GLU A 28 12.42 -10.84 9.65
CA GLU A 28 11.41 -11.48 10.51
C GLU A 28 10.06 -10.76 10.43
N LYS A 29 10.07 -9.43 10.53
CA LYS A 29 8.86 -8.60 10.49
C LYS A 29 8.76 -7.86 9.17
N VAL A 30 8.03 -8.44 8.22
CA VAL A 30 7.74 -7.80 6.92
C VAL A 30 6.29 -7.34 6.90
N TRP A 31 6.06 -6.04 6.75
CA TRP A 31 4.70 -5.53 6.53
C TRP A 31 4.23 -5.86 5.12
N HIS A 32 3.02 -6.39 5.02
CA HIS A 32 2.23 -6.52 3.79
C HIS A 32 0.75 -6.45 4.17
N MET A 33 -0.14 -6.00 3.28
CA MET A 33 -1.57 -5.85 3.59
C MET A 33 -2.23 -7.16 4.07
N ARG A 34 -1.69 -8.33 3.66
CA ARG A 34 -2.14 -9.66 4.14
C ARG A 34 -1.86 -9.93 5.61
N GLU A 35 -0.91 -9.22 6.21
CA GLU A 35 -0.58 -9.36 7.63
C GLU A 35 -1.54 -8.55 8.53
N LEU A 36 -2.47 -7.79 7.96
CA LEU A 36 -3.39 -6.90 8.70
C LEU A 36 -4.09 -7.58 9.89
N HIS A 37 -4.56 -8.81 9.69
CA HIS A 37 -5.23 -9.60 10.73
C HIS A 37 -4.35 -9.89 11.96
N ARG A 38 -3.02 -9.89 11.80
CA ARG A 38 -2.05 -10.12 12.88
C ARG A 38 -1.64 -8.83 13.59
N SER A 39 -1.80 -7.69 12.92
CA SER A 39 -1.32 -6.40 13.40
C SER A 39 -2.33 -5.62 14.26
N GLY A 40 -3.57 -6.13 14.37
CA GLY A 40 -4.60 -5.58 15.24
C GLY A 40 -5.29 -4.31 14.73
N ALA A 41 -6.50 -4.05 15.23
CA ALA A 41 -7.34 -2.92 14.80
C ALA A 41 -6.68 -1.54 15.02
N ALA A 42 -5.91 -1.38 16.09
CA ALA A 42 -5.28 -0.10 16.41
C ALA A 42 -4.28 0.38 15.34
N LEU A 43 -3.51 -0.54 14.74
CA LEU A 43 -2.59 -0.15 13.67
C LEU A 43 -3.34 0.27 12.41
N TRP A 44 -4.45 -0.40 12.14
CA TRP A 44 -5.32 -0.07 11.03
C TRP A 44 -5.94 1.32 11.15
N ASP A 45 -6.41 1.66 12.35
CA ASP A 45 -6.96 2.99 12.65
C ASP A 45 -5.89 4.07 12.49
N GLU A 46 -4.66 3.82 12.97
CA GLU A 46 -3.53 4.73 12.82
C GLU A 46 -3.20 5.01 11.35
N TRP A 47 -3.17 3.99 10.49
CA TRP A 47 -2.97 4.18 9.05
C TRP A 47 -4.11 4.97 8.39
N THR A 48 -5.34 4.70 8.81
CA THR A 48 -6.52 5.40 8.30
C THR A 48 -6.50 6.87 8.69
N GLU A 49 -6.11 7.19 9.92
CA GLU A 49 -5.94 8.57 10.38
C GLU A 49 -4.80 9.28 9.65
N LEU A 50 -3.65 8.63 9.47
CA LEU A 50 -2.54 9.17 8.68
C LEU A 50 -2.97 9.51 7.25
N LEU A 51 -3.80 8.66 6.63
CA LEU A 51 -4.32 8.90 5.28
C LEU A 51 -5.28 10.08 5.25
N ARG A 52 -6.19 10.19 6.23
CA ARG A 52 -7.11 11.33 6.36
C ARG A 52 -6.37 12.65 6.54
N ASP A 53 -5.36 12.67 7.42
CA ASP A 53 -4.54 13.87 7.64
C ASP A 53 -3.81 14.29 6.35
N LYS A 54 -3.31 13.32 5.57
CA LYS A 54 -2.73 13.56 4.24
C LYS A 54 -3.76 14.11 3.25
N GLN A 55 -4.99 13.60 3.25
CA GLN A 55 -6.08 14.09 2.38
C GLN A 55 -6.52 15.51 2.73
N ASP A 56 -6.60 15.83 4.02
CA ASP A 56 -7.00 17.14 4.53
C ASP A 56 -5.89 18.21 4.38
N ASN A 57 -4.74 17.85 3.79
CA ASN A 57 -3.51 18.67 3.77
C ASN A 57 -3.12 19.20 5.15
N LYS A 58 -3.38 18.42 6.21
CA LYS A 58 -2.89 18.74 7.55
C LYS A 58 -1.38 18.59 7.59
N GLN A 59 -0.77 19.18 8.61
CA GLN A 59 0.67 19.07 8.81
C GLN A 59 1.06 17.59 8.90
N PHE A 60 1.93 17.14 7.98
CA PHE A 60 2.36 15.76 7.93
C PHE A 60 3.03 15.33 9.24
N HIS A 61 2.48 14.29 9.88
CA HIS A 61 2.95 13.77 11.16
C HIS A 61 4.09 12.75 10.98
N ARG A 62 5.29 13.24 10.64
CA ARG A 62 6.50 12.42 10.49
C ARG A 62 6.73 11.46 11.67
N GLY A 63 6.50 11.91 12.90
CA GLY A 63 6.68 11.09 14.11
C GLY A 63 5.73 9.89 14.17
N ARG A 64 4.46 10.08 13.78
CA ARG A 64 3.46 9.00 13.72
C ARG A 64 3.83 7.98 12.65
N LEU A 65 4.13 8.45 11.43
CA LEU A 65 4.53 7.58 10.32
C LEU A 65 5.78 6.75 10.70
N THR A 66 6.83 7.41 11.21
CA THR A 66 8.07 6.71 11.57
C THR A 66 7.88 5.71 12.71
N LYS A 67 7.01 6.00 13.69
CA LYS A 67 6.69 5.06 14.76
C LYS A 67 6.08 3.77 14.22
N VAL A 68 5.10 3.88 13.32
CA VAL A 68 4.47 2.72 12.69
C VAL A 68 5.49 1.90 11.87
N LEU A 69 6.32 2.59 11.07
CA LEU A 69 7.31 1.92 10.23
C LEU A 69 8.39 1.17 11.04
N GLN A 70 8.77 1.67 12.22
CA GLN A 70 9.82 1.11 13.08
C GLN A 70 9.45 -0.23 13.74
N GLU A 71 8.20 -0.68 13.63
CA GLU A 71 7.77 -1.98 14.13
C GLU A 71 8.19 -3.14 13.23
N TYR A 72 8.63 -2.84 12.00
CA TYR A 72 8.93 -3.81 10.95
C TYR A 72 10.37 -3.67 10.45
N ASP A 73 10.96 -4.78 10.03
CA ASP A 73 12.31 -4.85 9.44
C ASP A 73 12.27 -4.48 7.96
N ALA A 74 11.17 -4.81 7.28
CA ALA A 74 10.89 -4.42 5.92
C ALA A 74 9.41 -4.09 5.69
N ILE A 75 9.15 -3.22 4.71
CA ILE A 75 7.82 -2.70 4.42
C ILE A 75 7.48 -2.92 2.95
N THR A 76 6.27 -3.41 2.66
CA THR A 76 5.75 -3.60 1.31
C THR A 76 4.24 -3.27 1.24
N ASP A 77 3.71 -3.07 0.04
CA ASP A 77 2.26 -2.92 -0.20
C ASP A 77 1.61 -1.69 0.49
N LEU A 78 0.28 -1.66 0.50
CA LEU A 78 -0.52 -0.68 1.24
C LEU A 78 -0.58 -0.98 2.74
N PRO A 79 -0.90 0.03 3.57
CA PRO A 79 -0.92 1.47 3.31
C PRO A 79 0.41 2.20 2.99
N PRO A 80 1.59 1.75 3.48
CA PRO A 80 2.84 2.52 3.39
C PRO A 80 3.17 3.06 2.01
N ALA A 81 2.92 2.29 0.95
CA ALA A 81 3.20 2.72 -0.41
C ALA A 81 2.59 4.10 -0.76
N LEU A 82 1.42 4.47 -0.21
CA LEU A 82 0.75 5.76 -0.46
C LEU A 82 1.46 6.96 0.19
N PHE A 83 2.39 6.70 1.09
CA PHE A 83 3.21 7.68 1.77
C PHE A 83 4.61 7.77 1.14
N GLY A 84 4.79 7.37 -0.12
CA GLY A 84 6.10 7.32 -0.80
C GLY A 84 6.97 8.57 -0.57
N PRO A 85 6.52 9.78 -0.91
CA PRO A 85 7.28 11.02 -0.66
C PRO A 85 7.65 11.21 0.82
N GLU A 86 6.68 11.00 1.70
CA GLU A 86 6.86 11.16 3.13
C GLU A 86 7.84 10.14 3.72
N ILE A 87 7.82 8.91 3.22
CA ILE A 87 8.72 7.83 3.59
C ILE A 87 10.14 8.17 3.12
N ILE A 88 10.31 8.56 1.85
CA ILE A 88 11.62 8.94 1.28
C ILE A 88 12.27 10.03 2.14
N ALA A 89 11.51 11.05 2.53
CA ALA A 89 11.99 12.11 3.40
C ALA A 89 12.23 11.65 4.85
N ALA A 90 11.41 10.73 5.37
CA ALA A 90 11.43 10.35 6.77
C ALA A 90 12.54 9.35 7.14
N VAL A 91 12.88 8.44 6.22
CA VAL A 91 13.82 7.33 6.45
C VAL A 91 14.98 7.30 5.42
N PRO A 92 15.82 8.35 5.36
CA PRO A 92 16.84 8.51 4.31
C PRO A 92 17.95 7.44 4.31
N ARG A 93 17.97 6.53 5.28
CA ARG A 93 18.95 5.42 5.38
C ARG A 93 18.40 4.06 4.96
N ALA A 94 17.08 3.95 4.71
CA ALA A 94 16.49 2.70 4.28
C ALA A 94 16.82 2.43 2.80
N ASN A 95 17.00 1.16 2.44
CA ASN A 95 17.09 0.78 1.03
C ASN A 95 15.70 0.86 0.42
N LEU A 96 15.55 1.68 -0.62
CA LEU A 96 14.28 1.90 -1.29
C LEU A 96 14.20 1.07 -2.58
N ILE A 97 13.12 0.31 -2.74
CA ILE A 97 12.85 -0.48 -3.94
C ILE A 97 11.54 0.02 -4.54
N VAL A 98 11.52 0.38 -5.81
CA VAL A 98 10.28 0.69 -6.54
C VAL A 98 9.85 -0.54 -7.32
N LEU A 99 8.69 -1.10 -6.98
CA LEU A 99 8.10 -2.21 -7.73
C LEU A 99 7.02 -1.71 -8.67
N GLU A 100 7.32 -1.78 -9.96
CA GLU A 100 6.43 -1.34 -11.03
C GLU A 100 6.16 -2.47 -12.03
N ARG A 101 5.05 -2.34 -12.77
CA ARG A 101 4.60 -3.30 -13.77
C ARG A 101 4.09 -2.53 -14.97
N ASP A 102 4.00 -3.15 -16.15
CA ASP A 102 3.19 -2.59 -17.23
C ASP A 102 1.77 -2.19 -16.72
N GLU A 103 1.35 -0.96 -17.04
CA GLU A 103 0.10 -0.36 -16.55
C GLU A 103 -1.12 -1.20 -16.94
N ASP A 104 -1.16 -1.66 -18.19
CA ASP A 104 -2.27 -2.47 -18.70
C ASP A 104 -2.40 -3.79 -17.95
N SER A 105 -1.27 -4.43 -17.69
CA SER A 105 -1.19 -5.67 -16.93
C SER A 105 -1.53 -5.47 -15.46
N TRP A 106 -1.10 -4.36 -14.85
CA TRP A 106 -1.49 -3.97 -13.51
C TRP A 106 -3.00 -3.72 -13.42
N PHE A 107 -3.55 -2.93 -14.35
CA PHE A 107 -4.97 -2.56 -14.35
C PHE A 107 -5.87 -3.80 -14.47
N ARG A 108 -5.56 -4.70 -15.40
CA ARG A 108 -6.26 -5.98 -15.54
C ARG A 108 -6.19 -6.80 -14.25
N SER A 109 -4.99 -6.94 -13.67
CA SER A 109 -4.82 -7.74 -12.45
C SER A 109 -5.54 -7.12 -11.24
N PHE A 110 -5.54 -5.79 -11.09
CA PHE A 110 -6.20 -5.13 -9.98
C PHE A 110 -7.72 -5.22 -10.13
N SER A 111 -8.24 -4.99 -11.34
CA SER A 111 -9.64 -5.11 -11.69
C SER A 111 -10.19 -6.49 -11.33
N SER A 112 -9.51 -7.55 -11.78
CA SER A 112 -9.98 -8.93 -11.62
C SER A 112 -9.79 -9.51 -10.21
N THR A 113 -9.13 -8.80 -9.30
CA THR A 113 -8.88 -9.30 -7.93
C THR A 113 -9.40 -8.34 -6.88
N LEU A 114 -8.72 -7.21 -6.66
CA LEU A 114 -8.99 -6.33 -5.52
C LEU A 114 -10.24 -5.50 -5.76
N TRP A 115 -10.41 -5.00 -6.98
CA TRP A 115 -11.61 -4.22 -7.32
C TRP A 115 -12.87 -5.08 -7.30
N ALA A 116 -12.83 -6.26 -7.92
CA ALA A 116 -13.94 -7.22 -7.91
C ALA A 116 -14.35 -7.63 -6.49
N MET A 117 -13.38 -7.82 -5.58
CA MET A 117 -13.64 -8.15 -4.16
C MET A 117 -14.48 -7.08 -3.44
N HIS A 118 -14.29 -5.79 -3.76
CA HIS A 118 -15.00 -4.70 -3.11
C HIS A 118 -16.30 -4.30 -3.84
N ASN A 119 -16.48 -4.72 -5.10
CA ASN A 119 -17.63 -4.37 -5.95
C ASN A 119 -18.21 -5.62 -6.64
N PRO A 120 -18.81 -6.56 -5.88
CA PRO A 120 -19.24 -7.86 -6.39
C PRO A 120 -20.36 -7.78 -7.44
N THR A 121 -21.11 -6.68 -7.52
CA THR A 121 -22.18 -6.47 -8.51
C THR A 121 -21.66 -6.11 -9.91
N ASN A 122 -20.37 -5.78 -10.07
CA ASN A 122 -19.77 -5.41 -11.35
C ASN A 122 -19.21 -6.60 -12.17
N GLY A 123 -19.76 -7.80 -11.99
CA GLY A 123 -19.84 -8.75 -13.11
C GLY A 123 -19.10 -10.08 -13.01
N LYS A 124 -19.05 -10.75 -11.85
CA LYS A 124 -18.96 -12.23 -11.81
C LYS A 124 -19.81 -12.81 -10.66
N PRO A 125 -20.60 -13.88 -10.89
CA PRO A 125 -21.31 -14.60 -9.82
C PRO A 125 -20.37 -15.30 -8.82
N ASP A 126 -19.09 -15.45 -9.20
CA ASP A 126 -18.06 -16.15 -8.43
C ASP A 126 -17.14 -15.21 -7.65
N THR A 127 -17.58 -13.98 -7.32
CA THR A 127 -16.84 -13.16 -6.36
C THR A 127 -16.76 -13.96 -5.05
N PRO A 128 -15.57 -14.33 -4.58
CA PRO A 128 -15.47 -15.09 -3.34
C PRO A 128 -16.07 -14.22 -2.23
N VAL A 129 -17.24 -14.62 -1.72
CA VAL A 129 -17.68 -14.16 -0.41
C VAL A 129 -16.74 -14.85 0.56
N PHE A 130 -15.67 -14.17 0.90
CA PHE A 130 -14.73 -14.72 1.84
C PHE A 130 -15.43 -14.84 3.19
N SER A 131 -15.62 -16.08 3.64
CA SER A 131 -16.32 -16.43 4.88
C SER A 131 -15.57 -16.01 6.13
N ASP A 132 -14.27 -15.73 5.99
CA ASP A 132 -13.34 -15.66 7.10
C ASP A 132 -13.02 -14.20 7.46
N GLU A 133 -12.87 -13.97 8.76
CA GLU A 133 -12.65 -12.66 9.40
C GLU A 133 -11.57 -11.81 8.72
N HIS A 134 -10.48 -12.45 8.26
CA HIS A 134 -9.38 -11.82 7.53
C HIS A 134 -9.88 -11.03 6.32
N ALA A 135 -10.78 -11.59 5.53
CA ALA A 135 -11.22 -10.97 4.30
C ALA A 135 -12.33 -9.95 4.51
N ARG A 136 -13.14 -10.09 5.56
CA ARG A 136 -14.02 -9.01 6.03
C ARG A 136 -13.21 -7.81 6.50
N ALA A 137 -12.11 -8.05 7.22
CA ALA A 137 -11.18 -7.00 7.60
C ALA A 137 -10.63 -6.32 6.34
N LEU A 138 -10.04 -7.05 5.39
CA LEU A 138 -9.55 -6.48 4.13
C LEU A 138 -10.62 -5.69 3.35
N GLN A 139 -11.85 -6.20 3.29
CA GLN A 139 -12.96 -5.55 2.58
C GLN A 139 -13.42 -4.25 3.26
N ALA A 140 -13.61 -4.27 4.58
CA ALA A 140 -13.94 -3.08 5.37
C ALA A 140 -12.80 -2.04 5.34
N SER A 141 -11.57 -2.55 5.36
CA SER A 141 -10.34 -1.80 5.30
C SER A 141 -10.08 -1.16 3.92
N GLY A 142 -10.53 -1.75 2.82
CA GLY A 142 -10.27 -1.16 1.50
C GLY A 142 -10.90 0.21 1.26
N SER A 143 -11.97 0.58 1.99
CA SER A 143 -12.79 1.75 1.66
C SER A 143 -12.05 3.09 1.65
N PRO A 144 -11.28 3.49 2.69
CA PRO A 144 -10.59 4.79 2.69
C PRO A 144 -9.46 4.87 1.64
N TYR A 145 -8.80 3.75 1.38
CA TYR A 145 -7.72 3.66 0.41
C TYR A 145 -8.26 3.68 -1.02
N ASN A 146 -9.38 3.01 -1.29
CA ASN A 146 -10.06 3.09 -2.58
C ASN A 146 -10.61 4.50 -2.84
N GLU A 147 -11.12 5.18 -1.81
CA GLU A 147 -11.52 6.58 -1.92
C GLU A 147 -10.32 7.47 -2.27
N TYR A 148 -9.20 7.33 -1.55
CA TYR A 148 -7.98 8.10 -1.83
C TYR A 148 -7.40 7.82 -3.21
N MET A 149 -7.24 6.54 -3.55
CA MET A 149 -6.58 6.12 -4.78
C MET A 149 -7.47 6.39 -6.00
N PHE A 150 -8.76 6.09 -5.90
CA PHE A 150 -9.62 5.94 -7.07
C PHE A 150 -10.93 6.73 -6.98
N GLN A 151 -11.15 7.54 -5.94
CA GLN A 151 -12.44 8.22 -5.71
C GLN A 151 -13.61 7.23 -5.73
N ASN A 152 -13.36 6.00 -5.26
CA ASN A 152 -14.31 4.88 -5.31
C ASN A 152 -14.77 4.49 -6.73
N ASP A 153 -14.04 4.85 -7.79
CA ASP A 153 -14.25 4.39 -9.16
C ASP A 153 -12.90 4.04 -9.82
N PHE A 154 -12.42 2.82 -9.53
CA PHE A 154 -11.16 2.30 -10.08
C PHE A 154 -11.16 2.22 -11.60
N LEU A 155 -12.30 1.88 -12.21
CA LEU A 155 -12.37 1.72 -13.67
C LEU A 155 -12.12 3.07 -14.38
N LYS A 156 -12.61 4.15 -13.78
CA LYS A 156 -12.41 5.52 -14.27
C LYS A 156 -11.07 6.12 -13.85
N HIS A 157 -10.64 5.93 -12.61
CA HIS A 157 -9.53 6.68 -12.02
C HIS A 157 -8.24 5.88 -11.80
N GLY A 158 -8.28 4.55 -11.96
CA GLY A 158 -7.17 3.65 -11.64
C GLY A 158 -5.88 3.96 -12.40
N ARG A 159 -5.97 4.14 -13.72
CA ARG A 159 -4.80 4.43 -14.58
C ARG A 159 -4.19 5.79 -14.27
N ASP A 160 -5.04 6.80 -14.07
CA ASP A 160 -4.55 8.13 -13.73
C ASP A 160 -3.85 8.15 -12.38
N PHE A 161 -4.40 7.44 -11.38
CA PHE A 161 -3.74 7.28 -10.10
C PHE A 161 -2.39 6.57 -10.24
N TYR A 162 -2.34 5.47 -11.00
CA TYR A 162 -1.13 4.71 -11.26
C TYR A 162 0.00 5.61 -11.79
N ARG A 163 -0.27 6.35 -12.86
CA ARG A 163 0.69 7.24 -13.50
C ARG A 163 1.16 8.34 -12.54
N ARG A 164 0.23 8.98 -11.83
CA ARG A 164 0.55 10.03 -10.86
C ARG A 164 1.43 9.49 -9.73
N TYR A 165 1.10 8.33 -9.19
CA TYR A 165 1.84 7.68 -8.11
C TYR A 165 3.31 7.47 -8.49
N TYR A 166 3.58 6.75 -9.59
CA TYR A 166 4.96 6.46 -10.00
C TYR A 166 5.70 7.71 -10.49
N SER A 167 5.01 8.69 -11.08
CA SER A 167 5.62 9.97 -11.41
C SER A 167 6.12 10.71 -10.17
N ILE A 168 5.34 10.73 -9.09
CA ILE A 168 5.72 11.36 -7.83
C ILE A 168 6.88 10.61 -7.18
N VAL A 169 6.77 9.28 -7.03
CA VAL A 169 7.81 8.47 -6.39
C VAL A 169 9.17 8.62 -7.08
N ARG A 170 9.21 8.57 -8.42
CA ARG A 170 10.47 8.77 -9.17
C ARG A 170 11.07 10.15 -8.96
N LYS A 171 10.23 11.20 -9.00
CA LYS A 171 10.68 12.56 -8.79
C LYS A 171 11.32 12.75 -7.41
N GLU A 172 10.72 12.18 -6.38
CA GLU A 172 11.25 12.27 -5.01
C GLU A 172 12.57 11.48 -4.86
N LEU A 173 12.69 10.31 -5.51
CA LEU A 173 13.94 9.54 -5.53
C LEU A 173 15.07 10.29 -6.24
N GLU A 174 14.80 10.89 -7.40
CA GLU A 174 15.79 11.73 -8.12
C GLU A 174 16.24 12.95 -7.31
N ALA A 175 15.41 13.43 -6.37
CA ALA A 175 15.73 14.58 -5.53
C ALA A 175 16.67 14.22 -4.36
N VAL A 176 16.67 12.96 -3.89
CA VAL A 176 17.57 12.49 -2.82
C VAL A 176 18.89 11.90 -3.34
N GLU A 177 19.00 11.59 -4.63
CA GLU A 177 20.25 11.16 -5.25
C GLU A 177 21.20 12.33 -5.63
N LYS A 178 20.72 13.57 -5.58
CA LYS A 178 21.49 14.79 -5.87
C LYS A 178 22.09 15.43 -4.63
#